data_AF-A0A2G2GKX7-F1
#
_entry.id   AF-A0A2G2GKX7-F1
#
_cell.length_a   1.000
_cell.length_b   1.000
_cell.length_c   1.000
_cell.angle_alpha   90.00
_cell.angle_beta   90.00
_cell.angle_gamma   90.00
#
_symmetry.space_group_name_H-M   'P 1'
#
loop_
_entity.id
_entity.type
_entity.pdbx_description
1 polymer ?
#
loop_
_entity_poly.entity_id
_entity_poly.type
_entity_poly.pdbx_seq_one_letter_code
_entity_poly.pdbx_strand_id
1 'polypeptide(L)'
;MKINTTDRYHSLLLKTLTETIIPELSTVGAKSAAEMMSVTLNELLKREHGTAGILLENIRSGIQLLQELSSHLSEPVLLQGVDPKPQDSFAELVESHGVLTHVLAETCTLLNQSSASGTETSKLLLKAAEWELSYYVENSKIVAPKLSTIPSEGSPLTMETLEGYLNSLETNKGHKISVTNFEPLPGGFGKQTYLCQYDDITGKSKDLVIRKTDPTPIMSHGGCNLANEYSLLNVLAKNNFMAPKPIDFCECWENVDGSFYTMDRAKGCTPGSFLAGVEGDLPESLYLELAEWLGKLHSLPLEQFAEHIEKHNDPRILNGTVADAYSYNLEAWEKYISEAHHLDSPYIIWLLHWLQNNIPESNNKPVLVHGDYNVHNVLADNGKITIILDWECADFAGPEQDLAYIKPNIENHIDWDKFISHYQAHGGKQDICEQAMKFGVVYTALRTNLAGNRGTYNLQTGRNQDLRYIMVELGFTQSFMGSAMDNAKSARQS
;
A
#
# COMPACT_ATOMS: atom_id res chain seq x y z
N MET A 1 6.94 -6.51 -12.65
CA MET A 1 6.67 -6.43 -11.20
C MET A 1 7.06 -7.76 -10.58
N LYS A 2 7.94 -7.77 -9.58
CA LYS A 2 8.21 -8.99 -8.81
C LYS A 2 7.02 -9.26 -7.89
N ILE A 3 6.55 -10.49 -7.88
CA ILE A 3 5.48 -11.00 -7.02
C ILE A 3 6.09 -11.26 -5.64
N ASN A 4 5.42 -10.84 -4.57
CA ASN A 4 5.85 -11.18 -3.21
C ASN A 4 5.70 -12.68 -2.97
N THR A 5 6.65 -13.25 -2.23
CA THR A 5 6.63 -14.66 -1.84
C THR A 5 5.59 -14.90 -0.74
N THR A 6 5.04 -16.11 -0.67
CA THR A 6 4.03 -16.50 0.33
C THR A 6 4.50 -16.25 1.77
N ASP A 7 5.77 -16.55 2.04
CA ASP A 7 6.41 -16.33 3.35
C ASP A 7 6.39 -14.85 3.77
N ARG A 8 6.55 -13.93 2.82
CA ARG A 8 6.49 -12.48 3.02
C ARG A 8 5.09 -12.08 3.47
N TYR A 9 4.06 -12.54 2.75
CA TYR A 9 2.67 -12.26 3.09
C TYR A 9 2.30 -12.82 4.47
N HIS A 10 2.64 -14.08 4.73
CA HIS A 10 2.40 -14.71 6.03
C HIS A 10 3.10 -13.97 7.17
N SER A 11 4.38 -13.62 6.99
CA SER A 11 5.16 -12.90 7.99
C SER A 11 4.57 -11.51 8.29
N LEU A 12 4.05 -10.81 7.27
CA LEU A 12 3.45 -9.49 7.44
C LEU A 12 2.09 -9.56 8.17
N LEU A 13 1.28 -10.56 7.86
CA LEU A 13 0.03 -10.86 8.56
C LEU A 13 0.30 -11.20 10.03
N LEU A 14 1.30 -12.06 10.28
CA LEU A 14 1.68 -12.45 11.64
C LEU A 14 2.16 -11.25 12.47
N LYS A 15 2.98 -10.38 11.89
CA LYS A 15 3.40 -9.11 12.50
C LYS A 15 2.20 -8.23 12.84
N THR A 16 1.32 -7.98 11.86
CA THR A 16 0.15 -7.11 12.05
C THR A 16 -0.79 -7.65 13.13
N LEU A 17 -1.04 -8.96 13.12
CA LEU A 17 -1.85 -9.61 14.14
C LEU A 17 -1.23 -9.43 15.54
N THR A 18 0.07 -9.66 15.66
CA THR A 18 0.77 -9.67 16.97
C THR A 18 1.02 -8.28 17.53
N GLU A 19 1.39 -7.33 16.68
CA GLU A 19 1.84 -5.99 17.10
C GLU A 19 0.75 -4.93 17.01
N THR A 20 -0.28 -5.14 16.19
CA THR A 20 -1.34 -4.14 15.95
C THR A 20 -2.70 -4.63 16.44
N ILE A 21 -3.11 -5.85 16.11
CA ILE A 21 -4.46 -6.32 16.43
C ILE A 21 -4.57 -6.80 17.89
N ILE A 22 -3.71 -7.74 18.31
CA ILE A 22 -3.78 -8.35 19.66
C ILE A 22 -3.74 -7.31 20.80
N PRO A 23 -2.89 -6.26 20.76
CA PRO A 23 -2.86 -5.25 21.82
C PRO A 23 -4.17 -4.47 22.00
N GLU A 24 -4.93 -4.31 20.92
CA GLU A 24 -6.19 -3.54 20.90
C GLU A 24 -7.42 -4.39 21.28
N LEU A 25 -7.28 -5.72 21.43
CA LEU A 25 -8.37 -6.60 21.81
C LEU A 25 -8.68 -6.53 23.31
N SER A 26 -9.91 -6.16 23.65
CA SER A 26 -10.34 -5.97 25.03
C SER A 26 -10.96 -7.20 25.70
N THR A 27 -11.43 -8.19 24.93
CA THR A 27 -12.09 -9.39 25.49
C THR A 27 -11.14 -10.60 25.53
N VAL A 28 -11.23 -11.38 26.60
CA VAL A 28 -10.41 -12.60 26.78
C VAL A 28 -10.61 -13.59 25.63
N GLY A 29 -11.86 -13.78 25.19
CA GLY A 29 -12.19 -14.67 24.08
C GLY A 29 -11.56 -14.25 22.76
N ALA A 30 -11.65 -12.96 22.40
CA ALA A 30 -11.04 -12.44 21.17
C ALA A 30 -9.51 -12.55 21.21
N LYS A 31 -8.91 -12.18 22.35
CA LYS A 31 -7.45 -12.27 22.53
C LYS A 31 -6.95 -13.72 22.39
N SER A 32 -7.61 -14.67 23.06
CA SER A 32 -7.26 -16.09 22.95
C SER A 32 -7.41 -16.62 21.52
N ALA A 33 -8.48 -16.23 20.81
CA ALA A 33 -8.66 -16.60 19.40
C ALA A 33 -7.54 -16.03 18.50
N ALA A 34 -7.18 -14.76 18.68
CA ALA A 34 -6.11 -14.10 17.92
C ALA A 34 -4.73 -14.71 18.22
N GLU A 35 -4.45 -15.08 19.48
CA GLU A 35 -3.23 -15.80 19.86
C GLU A 35 -3.15 -17.17 19.18
N MET A 36 -4.25 -17.93 19.11
CA MET A 36 -4.30 -19.20 18.37
C MET A 36 -4.08 -18.99 16.86
N MET A 37 -4.64 -17.91 16.28
CA MET A 37 -4.38 -17.56 14.88
C MET A 37 -2.88 -17.27 14.65
N SER A 38 -2.23 -16.54 15.56
CA SER A 38 -0.80 -16.23 15.48
C SER A 38 0.06 -17.50 15.51
N VAL A 39 -0.21 -18.42 16.44
CA VAL A 39 0.45 -19.74 16.48
C VAL A 39 0.23 -20.52 15.18
N THR A 40 -1.01 -20.55 14.68
CA THR A 40 -1.35 -21.29 13.45
C THR A 40 -0.60 -20.73 12.23
N LEU A 41 -0.60 -19.40 12.05
CA LEU A 41 0.11 -18.74 10.96
C LEU A 41 1.61 -18.97 11.04
N ASN A 42 2.18 -18.97 12.25
CA ASN A 42 3.60 -19.26 12.47
C ASN A 42 3.96 -20.70 12.06
N GLU A 43 3.13 -21.69 12.39
CA GLU A 43 3.33 -23.08 11.95
C GLU A 43 3.16 -23.24 10.44
N LEU A 44 2.19 -22.56 9.82
CA LEU A 44 2.05 -22.55 8.36
C LEU A 44 3.26 -21.94 7.67
N LEU A 45 3.83 -20.87 8.23
CA LEU A 45 5.04 -20.25 7.73
C LEU A 45 6.25 -21.19 7.82
N LYS A 46 6.40 -21.99 8.87
CA LYS A 46 7.46 -23.02 8.95
C LYS A 46 7.39 -24.03 7.81
N ARG A 47 6.19 -24.34 7.30
CA ARG A 47 6.02 -25.30 6.19
C ARG A 47 6.74 -24.88 4.93
N GLU A 48 6.81 -23.57 4.68
CA GLU A 48 7.51 -22.98 3.54
C GLU A 48 9.05 -23.02 3.70
N HIS A 49 9.58 -23.29 4.90
CA HIS A 49 11.01 -23.14 5.23
C HIS A 49 11.70 -24.38 5.80
N GLY A 50 11.08 -25.56 5.71
CA GLY A 50 11.78 -26.81 6.04
C GLY A 50 10.91 -27.99 6.41
N THR A 51 9.63 -27.79 6.73
CA THR A 51 8.78 -28.90 7.19
C THR A 51 8.64 -30.00 6.14
N ALA A 52 8.59 -29.65 4.84
CA ALA A 52 8.57 -30.65 3.77
C ALA A 52 9.82 -31.54 3.77
N GLY A 53 11.01 -30.96 3.98
CA GLY A 53 12.25 -31.73 4.08
C GLY A 53 12.30 -32.65 5.29
N ILE A 54 11.81 -32.18 6.45
CA ILE A 54 11.70 -33.00 7.66
C ILE A 54 10.72 -34.16 7.46
N LEU A 55 9.57 -33.89 6.83
CA LEU A 55 8.58 -34.91 6.53
C LEU A 55 9.14 -35.96 5.57
N LEU A 56 9.86 -35.54 4.53
CA LEU A 56 10.54 -36.44 3.60
C LEU A 56 11.53 -37.39 4.31
N GLU A 57 12.39 -36.86 5.18
CA GLU A 57 13.34 -37.68 5.94
C GLU A 57 12.64 -38.59 6.97
N ASN A 58 11.54 -38.12 7.57
CA ASN A 58 10.72 -38.95 8.45
C ASN A 58 10.09 -40.13 7.68
N ILE A 59 9.55 -39.90 6.48
CA ILE A 59 9.01 -40.99 5.63
C ILE A 59 10.13 -41.98 5.27
N ARG A 60 11.31 -41.50 4.85
CA ARG A 60 12.45 -42.36 4.50
C ARG A 60 12.90 -43.25 5.66
N SER A 61 13.03 -42.69 6.85
CA SER A 61 13.37 -43.46 8.05
C SER A 61 12.26 -44.43 8.47
N GLY A 62 10.99 -44.07 8.26
CA GLY A 62 9.85 -44.94 8.53
C GLY A 62 9.77 -46.15 7.59
N ILE A 63 10.17 -45.99 6.32
CA ILE A 63 10.29 -47.11 5.37
C ILE A 63 11.35 -48.11 5.86
N GLN A 64 12.49 -47.62 6.36
CA GLN A 64 13.54 -48.48 6.93
C GLN A 64 13.05 -49.17 8.21
N LEU A 65 12.35 -48.45 9.07
CA LEU A 65 11.75 -49.01 10.28
C LEU A 65 10.73 -50.11 9.94
N LEU A 66 9.88 -49.91 8.93
CA LEU A 66 8.92 -50.91 8.48
C LEU A 66 9.61 -52.21 8.04
N GLN A 67 10.74 -52.10 7.33
CA GLN A 67 11.55 -53.27 6.94
C GLN A 67 12.10 -53.99 8.16
N GLU A 68 12.59 -53.25 9.17
CA GLU A 68 13.06 -53.82 10.44
C GLU A 68 11.91 -54.56 11.15
N LEU A 69 10.80 -53.89 11.43
CA LEU A 69 9.63 -54.46 12.10
C LEU A 69 9.08 -55.69 11.38
N SER A 70 8.94 -55.59 10.05
CA SER A 70 8.42 -56.68 9.22
C SER A 70 9.32 -57.91 9.24
N SER A 71 10.64 -57.78 9.48
CA SER A 71 11.56 -58.92 9.55
C SER A 71 11.34 -59.80 10.78
N HIS A 72 10.62 -59.30 11.80
CA HIS A 72 10.27 -60.03 13.01
C HIS A 72 8.89 -60.71 12.93
N LEU A 73 8.16 -60.55 11.82
CA LEU A 73 6.89 -61.22 11.56
C LEU A 73 7.08 -62.48 10.70
N SER A 74 6.16 -63.43 10.83
CA SER A 74 6.17 -64.66 10.02
C SER A 74 5.81 -64.39 8.55
N GLU A 75 4.97 -63.39 8.30
CA GLU A 75 4.61 -62.92 6.96
C GLU A 75 5.08 -61.47 6.79
N PRO A 76 5.86 -61.17 5.75
CA PRO A 76 6.36 -59.82 5.53
C PRO A 76 5.24 -58.86 5.09
N VAL A 77 5.23 -57.66 5.66
CA VAL A 77 4.32 -56.58 5.31
C VAL A 77 4.96 -55.74 4.19
N LEU A 78 4.21 -55.51 3.12
CA LEU A 78 4.68 -54.75 1.95
C LEU A 78 4.06 -53.36 1.91
N LEU A 79 4.90 -52.34 1.77
CA LEU A 79 4.45 -50.98 1.50
C LEU A 79 4.23 -50.80 -0.01
N GLN A 80 3.02 -50.42 -0.41
CA GLN A 80 2.69 -50.16 -1.81
C GLN A 80 2.46 -48.67 -2.06
N GLY A 81 2.97 -48.17 -3.18
CA GLY A 81 2.64 -46.82 -3.67
C GLY A 81 3.31 -45.65 -2.94
N VAL A 82 4.25 -45.90 -2.02
CA VAL A 82 5.00 -44.84 -1.31
C VAL A 82 6.44 -44.79 -1.82
N ASP A 83 6.76 -43.75 -2.57
CA ASP A 83 8.11 -43.46 -3.09
C ASP A 83 8.36 -41.93 -3.03
N PRO A 84 8.71 -41.38 -1.85
CA PRO A 84 8.75 -39.94 -1.64
C PRO A 84 9.99 -39.32 -2.28
N LYS A 85 9.79 -38.24 -3.03
CA LYS A 85 10.85 -37.56 -3.80
C LYS A 85 11.13 -36.16 -3.26
N PRO A 86 12.36 -35.64 -3.42
CA PRO A 86 12.72 -34.30 -2.99
C PRO A 86 11.85 -33.17 -3.55
N GLN A 87 11.27 -33.38 -4.74
CA GLN A 87 10.41 -32.41 -5.42
C GLN A 87 8.92 -32.53 -5.08
N ASP A 88 8.52 -33.54 -4.30
CA ASP A 88 7.12 -33.73 -3.95
C ASP A 88 6.66 -32.56 -3.08
N SER A 89 5.45 -32.08 -3.33
CA SER A 89 4.81 -31.05 -2.54
C SER A 89 4.55 -31.53 -1.11
N PHE A 90 4.39 -30.59 -0.18
CA PHE A 90 4.02 -30.93 1.19
C PHE A 90 2.74 -31.78 1.26
N ALA A 91 1.77 -31.54 0.38
CA ALA A 91 0.53 -32.31 0.31
C ALA A 91 0.76 -33.77 -0.11
N GLU A 92 1.58 -34.01 -1.15
CA GLU A 92 1.93 -35.36 -1.60
C GLU A 92 2.73 -36.13 -0.54
N LEU A 93 3.63 -35.44 0.17
CA LEU A 93 4.37 -36.02 1.30
C LEU A 93 3.45 -36.38 2.47
N VAL A 94 2.43 -35.56 2.77
CA VAL A 94 1.43 -35.87 3.82
C VAL A 94 0.63 -37.12 3.47
N GLU A 95 0.23 -37.30 2.21
CA GLU A 95 -0.45 -38.51 1.75
C GLU A 95 0.45 -39.75 1.91
N SER A 96 1.69 -39.66 1.44
CA SER A 96 2.70 -40.71 1.57
C SER A 96 2.97 -41.10 3.03
N HIS A 97 3.12 -40.10 3.90
CA HIS A 97 3.28 -40.30 5.33
C HIS A 97 2.07 -41.01 5.94
N GLY A 98 0.84 -40.60 5.58
CA GLY A 98 -0.39 -41.22 6.07
C GLY A 98 -0.49 -42.71 5.73
N VAL A 99 -0.17 -43.10 4.50
CA VAL A 99 -0.12 -44.51 4.08
C VAL A 99 0.92 -45.28 4.89
N LEU A 100 2.13 -44.73 5.04
CA LEU A 100 3.20 -45.38 5.80
C LEU A 100 2.85 -45.54 7.29
N THR A 101 2.32 -44.50 7.95
CA THR A 101 1.90 -44.56 9.35
C THR A 101 0.84 -45.64 9.57
N HIS A 102 -0.12 -45.76 8.65
CA HIS A 102 -1.14 -46.80 8.71
C HIS A 102 -0.53 -48.21 8.68
N VAL A 103 0.36 -48.47 7.71
CA VAL A 103 1.03 -49.78 7.56
C VAL A 103 1.94 -50.10 8.75
N LEU A 104 2.65 -49.11 9.30
CA LEU A 104 3.45 -49.27 10.51
C LEU A 104 2.58 -49.62 11.73
N ALA A 105 1.42 -48.99 11.89
CA ALA A 105 0.49 -49.28 12.98
C ALA A 105 -0.09 -50.71 12.89
N GLU A 106 -0.44 -51.17 11.69
CA GLU A 106 -0.85 -52.56 11.45
C GLU A 106 0.28 -53.55 11.79
N THR A 107 1.49 -53.25 11.33
CA THR A 107 2.68 -54.07 11.61
C THR A 107 2.98 -54.16 13.11
N CYS A 108 2.87 -53.05 13.84
CA CYS A 108 3.01 -53.00 15.29
C CYS A 108 1.93 -53.83 16.00
N THR A 109 0.70 -53.81 15.50
CA THR A 109 -0.42 -54.61 16.03
C THR A 109 -0.13 -56.10 15.86
N LEU A 110 0.34 -56.51 14.67
CA LEU A 110 0.74 -57.90 14.40
C LEU A 110 1.92 -58.34 15.29
N LEU A 111 2.92 -57.48 15.47
CA LEU A 111 4.07 -57.77 16.33
C LEU A 111 3.65 -57.99 17.78
N ASN A 112 2.75 -57.16 18.30
CA ASN A 112 2.22 -57.29 19.66
C ASN A 112 1.38 -58.55 19.87
N GLN A 113 0.76 -59.06 18.80
CA GLN A 113 0.00 -60.32 18.82
C GLN A 113 0.88 -61.56 18.61
N SER A 114 2.10 -61.39 18.09
CA SER A 114 3.04 -62.48 17.83
C SER A 114 3.64 -63.04 19.13
N SER A 115 3.94 -64.34 19.17
CA SER A 115 4.49 -65.06 20.33
C SER A 115 5.95 -64.69 20.68
N ALA A 116 6.46 -63.57 20.17
CA ALA A 116 7.85 -63.15 20.32
C ALA A 116 8.19 -62.78 21.78
N SER A 117 9.48 -62.90 22.14
CA SER A 117 10.03 -62.48 23.43
C SER A 117 9.56 -61.07 23.79
N GLY A 118 8.78 -60.93 24.87
CA GLY A 118 8.13 -59.66 25.25
C GLY A 118 9.09 -58.47 25.39
N THR A 119 10.36 -58.72 25.73
CA THR A 119 11.39 -57.67 25.84
C THR A 119 11.81 -57.11 24.48
N GLU A 120 11.88 -57.94 23.43
CA GLU A 120 12.30 -57.50 22.09
C GLU A 120 11.16 -56.77 21.37
N THR A 121 9.95 -57.32 21.43
CA THR A 121 8.74 -56.67 20.91
C THR A 121 8.56 -55.28 21.53
N SER A 122 8.76 -55.14 22.85
CA SER A 122 8.65 -53.84 23.52
C SER A 122 9.62 -52.79 22.98
N LYS A 123 10.87 -53.18 22.64
CA LYS A 123 11.85 -52.26 22.06
C LYS A 123 11.47 -51.82 20.66
N LEU A 124 10.97 -52.75 19.83
CA LEU A 124 10.53 -52.46 18.47
C LEU A 124 9.31 -51.52 18.46
N LEU A 125 8.33 -51.75 19.35
CA LEU A 125 7.19 -50.85 19.53
C LEU A 125 7.62 -49.47 20.02
N LEU A 126 8.61 -49.41 20.93
CA LEU A 126 9.19 -48.13 21.36
C LEU A 126 9.83 -47.38 20.18
N LYS A 127 10.62 -48.06 19.34
CA LYS A 127 11.20 -47.44 18.13
C LYS A 127 10.13 -46.86 17.19
N ALA A 128 8.99 -47.54 17.04
CA ALA A 128 7.88 -47.03 16.23
C ALA A 128 7.25 -45.78 16.83
N ALA A 129 7.03 -45.75 18.15
CA ALA A 129 6.56 -44.56 18.85
C ALA A 129 7.58 -43.40 18.77
N GLU A 130 8.88 -43.69 18.90
CA GLU A 130 9.95 -42.71 18.76
C GLU A 130 10.04 -42.16 17.32
N TRP A 131 9.82 -43.00 16.31
CA TRP A 131 9.74 -42.57 14.91
C TRP A 131 8.58 -41.60 14.68
N GLU A 132 7.37 -41.91 15.16
CA GLU A 132 6.21 -41.02 15.00
C GLU A 132 6.44 -39.70 15.75
N LEU A 133 7.01 -39.75 16.96
CA LEU A 133 7.39 -38.57 17.72
C LEU A 133 8.47 -37.72 17.03
N SER A 134 9.40 -38.35 16.30
CA SER A 134 10.55 -37.67 15.71
C SER A 134 10.16 -36.55 14.76
N TYR A 135 9.09 -36.72 13.96
CA TYR A 135 8.58 -35.66 13.09
C TYR A 135 8.22 -34.40 13.88
N TYR A 136 7.47 -34.55 14.97
CA TYR A 136 7.03 -33.43 15.79
C TYR A 136 8.22 -32.76 16.51
N VAL A 137 9.17 -33.55 17.00
CA VAL A 137 10.40 -33.04 17.63
C VAL A 137 11.23 -32.24 16.63
N GLU A 138 11.49 -32.76 15.44
CA GLU A 138 12.29 -32.04 14.44
C GLU A 138 11.55 -30.81 13.90
N ASN A 139 10.24 -30.91 13.63
CA ASN A 139 9.43 -29.76 13.19
C ASN A 139 9.40 -28.64 14.25
N SER A 140 9.38 -28.98 15.55
CA SER A 140 9.41 -27.99 16.64
C SER A 140 10.68 -27.13 16.64
N LYS A 141 11.78 -27.63 16.05
CA LYS A 141 13.06 -26.91 15.94
C LYS A 141 13.09 -25.91 14.79
N ILE A 142 12.15 -26.01 13.83
CA ILE A 142 12.08 -25.02 12.75
C ILE A 142 11.68 -23.67 13.34
N VAL A 143 12.45 -22.65 13.00
CA VAL A 143 12.14 -21.26 13.32
C VAL A 143 11.55 -20.63 12.06
N ALA A 144 10.35 -20.06 12.19
CA ALA A 144 9.76 -19.30 11.10
C ALA A 144 10.66 -18.09 10.79
N PRO A 145 10.89 -17.75 9.50
CA PRO A 145 11.64 -16.56 9.15
C PRO A 145 10.98 -15.32 9.77
N LYS A 146 11.83 -14.39 10.22
CA LYS A 146 11.37 -13.06 10.62
C LYS A 146 11.33 -12.17 9.39
N LEU A 147 10.40 -11.21 9.39
CA LEU A 147 10.36 -10.21 8.33
C LEU A 147 11.64 -9.37 8.39
N SER A 148 12.34 -9.26 7.27
CA SER A 148 13.51 -8.38 7.18
C SER A 148 13.10 -6.92 7.40
N THR A 149 13.89 -6.20 8.19
CA THR A 149 13.75 -4.77 8.50
C THR A 149 15.03 -4.05 8.10
N ILE A 150 14.89 -2.90 7.43
CA ILE A 150 15.95 -1.92 7.34
C ILE A 150 15.63 -0.82 8.36
N PRO A 151 16.53 -0.50 9.31
CA PRO A 151 16.32 0.59 10.27
C PRO A 151 16.10 1.92 9.53
N SER A 152 15.15 2.73 9.99
CA SER A 152 15.04 4.13 9.57
C SER A 152 16.12 4.98 10.23
N GLU A 153 16.56 6.03 9.55
CA GLU A 153 17.31 7.10 10.20
C GLU A 153 16.32 8.00 10.94
N GLY A 154 16.50 8.17 12.25
CA GLY A 154 15.59 8.93 13.10
C GLY A 154 14.43 8.10 13.66
N SER A 155 13.56 8.77 14.41
CA SER A 155 12.38 8.21 15.07
C SER A 155 11.10 8.84 14.52
N PRO A 156 9.95 8.16 14.65
CA PRO A 156 8.66 8.75 14.31
C PRO A 156 8.42 10.06 15.05
N LEU A 157 7.63 10.95 14.43
CA LEU A 157 7.18 12.17 15.10
C LEU A 157 6.34 11.80 16.32
N THR A 158 6.65 12.43 17.46
CA THR A 158 5.99 12.21 18.74
C THR A 158 5.36 13.50 19.24
N MET A 159 4.46 13.38 20.22
CA MET A 159 3.89 14.50 20.94
C MET A 159 4.97 15.45 21.50
N GLU A 160 6.03 14.89 22.11
CA GLU A 160 7.14 15.65 22.70
C GLU A 160 7.96 16.39 21.64
N THR A 161 8.30 15.71 20.54
CA THR A 161 9.10 16.33 19.46
C THR A 161 8.30 17.40 18.73
N LEU A 162 7.00 17.19 18.52
CA LEU A 162 6.08 18.20 17.97
C LEU A 162 5.93 19.40 18.91
N GLU A 163 5.72 19.18 20.21
CA GLU A 163 5.64 20.27 21.20
C GLU A 163 6.93 21.11 21.20
N GLY A 164 8.09 20.45 21.15
CA GLY A 164 9.39 21.11 21.03
C GLY A 164 9.49 21.98 19.76
N TYR A 165 9.03 21.46 18.63
CA TYR A 165 9.00 22.21 17.37
C TYR A 165 8.07 23.43 17.44
N LEU A 166 6.83 23.26 17.89
CA LEU A 166 5.86 24.36 18.00
C LEU A 166 6.39 25.47 18.93
N ASN A 167 6.97 25.11 20.08
CA ASN A 167 7.59 26.08 20.98
C ASN A 167 8.83 26.77 20.39
N SER A 168 9.50 26.17 19.39
CA SER A 168 10.65 26.79 18.72
C SER A 168 10.25 27.89 17.75
N LEU A 169 9.02 27.85 17.22
CA LEU A 169 8.43 28.88 16.37
C LEU A 169 7.95 30.09 17.19
N GLU A 170 7.67 29.88 18.48
CA GLU A 170 7.19 30.92 19.38
C GLU A 170 8.29 31.90 19.79
N THR A 171 8.05 33.18 19.53
CA THR A 171 8.98 34.27 19.86
C THR A 171 8.84 34.77 21.31
N ASN A 172 7.70 34.49 21.96
CA ASN A 172 7.39 34.92 23.32
C ASN A 172 7.77 33.85 24.37
N LYS A 173 8.97 33.95 24.95
CA LYS A 173 9.54 32.98 25.91
C LYS A 173 8.79 32.79 27.24
N GLY A 174 7.70 33.54 27.48
CA GLY A 174 6.98 33.53 28.76
C GLY A 174 5.85 32.51 28.86
N HIS A 175 5.30 32.05 27.73
CA HIS A 175 4.22 31.08 27.67
C HIS A 175 4.61 30.00 26.66
N LYS A 176 4.24 28.76 26.96
CA LYS A 176 4.57 27.61 26.11
C LYS A 176 3.31 27.02 25.52
N ILE A 177 3.43 26.58 24.28
CA ILE A 177 2.46 25.67 23.68
C ILE A 177 2.57 24.34 24.41
N SER A 178 1.42 23.75 24.75
CA SER A 178 1.36 22.38 25.23
C SER A 178 0.53 21.55 24.27
N VAL A 179 1.10 20.48 23.73
CA VAL A 179 0.32 19.50 22.97
C VAL A 179 -0.48 18.70 24.00
N THR A 180 -1.77 18.49 23.76
CA THR A 180 -2.69 17.80 24.69
C THR A 180 -3.19 16.48 24.14
N ASN A 181 -3.29 16.36 22.80
CA ASN A 181 -3.57 15.11 22.12
C ASN A 181 -2.76 15.02 20.82
N PHE A 182 -2.33 13.82 20.45
CA PHE A 182 -1.61 13.55 19.21
C PHE A 182 -1.91 12.12 18.73
N GLU A 183 -2.62 12.00 17.61
CA GLU A 183 -3.10 10.73 17.09
C GLU A 183 -2.84 10.59 15.59
N PRO A 184 -2.34 9.43 15.12
CA PRO A 184 -2.24 9.16 13.70
C PRO A 184 -3.63 8.97 13.08
N LEU A 185 -3.86 9.57 11.92
CA LEU A 185 -5.04 9.29 11.10
C LEU A 185 -4.72 8.13 10.14
N PRO A 186 -5.48 7.02 10.20
CA PRO A 186 -5.29 5.91 9.27
C PRO A 186 -5.69 6.31 7.84
N GLY A 187 -4.87 5.98 6.85
CA GLY A 187 -5.12 6.30 5.45
C GLY A 187 -3.84 6.61 4.67
N GLY A 188 -3.93 6.66 3.34
CA GLY A 188 -2.83 7.05 2.42
C GLY A 188 -1.65 6.05 2.29
N PHE A 189 -1.08 5.95 1.09
CA PHE A 189 0.06 5.07 0.78
C PHE A 189 1.40 5.82 0.66
N GLY A 190 1.47 7.12 0.96
CA GLY A 190 2.69 7.90 0.74
C GLY A 190 3.18 8.75 1.91
N LYS A 191 2.26 9.15 2.81
CA LYS A 191 2.50 10.12 3.88
C LYS A 191 1.74 9.73 5.13
N GLN A 192 2.27 10.17 6.27
CA GLN A 192 1.63 10.04 7.57
C GLN A 192 0.84 11.32 7.84
N THR A 193 -0.40 11.20 8.29
CA THR A 193 -1.21 12.35 8.72
C THR A 193 -1.54 12.17 10.19
N TYR A 194 -1.43 13.23 10.98
CA TYR A 194 -1.75 13.22 12.41
C TYR A 194 -2.75 14.32 12.75
N LEU A 195 -3.69 14.02 13.64
CA LEU A 195 -4.51 15.02 14.31
C LEU A 195 -3.85 15.37 15.64
N CYS A 196 -3.76 16.67 15.91
CA CYS A 196 -3.16 17.22 17.11
C CYS A 196 -4.13 18.21 17.76
N GLN A 197 -4.22 18.15 19.08
CA GLN A 197 -4.82 19.22 19.88
C GLN A 197 -3.72 19.85 20.72
N TYR A 198 -3.71 21.17 20.79
CA TYR A 198 -2.73 21.91 21.59
C TYR A 198 -3.36 23.14 22.22
N ASP A 199 -2.86 23.50 23.40
CA ASP A 199 -3.16 24.79 24.03
C ASP A 199 -2.13 25.81 23.57
N ASP A 200 -2.60 26.91 22.97
CA ASP A 200 -1.73 27.99 22.54
C ASP A 200 -1.20 28.82 23.71
N ILE A 201 -0.33 29.81 23.43
CA ILE A 201 0.24 30.69 24.46
C ILE A 201 -0.79 31.48 25.28
N THR A 202 -2.05 31.55 24.83
CA THR A 202 -3.16 32.19 25.55
C THR A 202 -3.96 31.23 26.41
N GLY A 203 -3.61 29.93 26.39
CA GLY A 203 -4.34 28.85 27.04
C GLY A 203 -5.60 28.44 26.26
N LYS A 204 -5.71 28.80 24.97
CA LYS A 204 -6.84 28.40 24.14
C LYS A 204 -6.50 27.11 23.39
N SER A 205 -7.35 26.12 23.55
CA SER A 205 -7.27 24.86 22.81
C SER A 205 -7.57 25.04 21.32
N LYS A 206 -6.74 24.46 20.46
CA LYS A 206 -6.83 24.47 19.00
C LYS A 206 -6.57 23.08 18.43
N ASP A 207 -7.19 22.83 17.28
CA ASP A 207 -6.92 21.64 16.45
C ASP A 207 -5.87 21.97 15.38
N LEU A 208 -4.99 21.01 15.12
CA LEU A 208 -3.94 21.08 14.11
C LEU A 208 -3.86 19.74 13.37
N VAL A 209 -3.59 19.78 12.07
CA VAL A 209 -3.25 18.58 11.30
C VAL A 209 -1.79 18.66 10.89
N ILE A 210 -1.08 17.54 10.99
CA ILE A 210 0.31 17.43 10.58
C ILE A 210 0.37 16.46 9.42
N ARG A 211 1.00 16.87 8.31
CA ARG A 211 1.33 15.98 7.20
C ARG A 211 2.83 15.76 7.18
N LYS A 212 3.26 14.51 7.27
CA LYS A 212 4.65 14.09 7.41
C LYS A 212 5.03 13.09 6.32
N THR A 213 6.26 13.20 5.83
CA THR A 213 6.84 12.24 4.90
C THR A 213 7.06 10.88 5.57
N ASP A 214 6.65 9.80 4.90
CA ASP A 214 7.00 8.43 5.33
C ASP A 214 8.53 8.26 5.28
N PRO A 215 9.18 7.59 6.23
CA PRO A 215 10.64 7.36 6.18
C PRO A 215 11.08 6.63 4.90
N THR A 216 10.17 5.91 4.25
CA THR A 216 10.39 5.13 3.03
C THR A 216 9.31 5.42 1.98
N PRO A 217 9.28 6.65 1.45
CA PRO A 217 8.19 7.09 0.59
C PRO A 217 8.16 6.28 -0.70
N ILE A 218 6.96 5.87 -1.12
CA ILE A 218 6.79 5.17 -2.39
C ILE A 218 7.13 6.04 -3.59
N MET A 219 7.08 7.36 -3.44
CA MET A 219 7.45 8.30 -4.47
C MET A 219 7.96 9.59 -3.85
N SER A 220 8.94 10.22 -4.50
CA SER A 220 9.56 11.47 -4.05
C SER A 220 9.69 12.50 -5.19
N HIS A 221 8.82 12.37 -6.20
CA HIS A 221 8.80 13.18 -7.41
C HIS A 221 7.53 14.06 -7.44
N GLY A 222 7.62 15.26 -8.01
CA GLY A 222 6.48 16.18 -8.16
C GLY A 222 5.84 16.54 -6.81
N GLY A 223 4.50 16.59 -6.76
CA GLY A 223 3.73 16.85 -5.54
C GLY A 223 3.88 15.81 -4.42
N CYS A 224 4.44 14.62 -4.71
CA CYS A 224 4.73 13.64 -3.66
C CYS A 224 5.86 14.08 -2.75
N ASN A 225 6.73 15.00 -3.21
CA ASN A 225 7.66 15.69 -2.32
C ASN A 225 6.90 16.69 -1.44
N LEU A 226 7.05 16.56 -0.13
CA LEU A 226 6.28 17.35 0.83
C LEU A 226 6.56 18.87 0.76
N ALA A 227 7.79 19.28 0.43
CA ALA A 227 8.11 20.69 0.25
C ALA A 227 7.40 21.30 -0.97
N ASN A 228 7.26 20.51 -2.04
CA ASN A 228 6.53 20.91 -3.24
C ASN A 228 5.04 21.04 -2.92
N GLU A 229 4.45 20.07 -2.22
CA GLU A 229 3.05 20.13 -1.77
C GLU A 229 2.79 21.36 -0.88
N TYR A 230 3.65 21.61 0.12
CA TYR A 230 3.57 22.80 0.98
C TYR A 230 3.62 24.11 0.18
N SER A 231 4.52 24.18 -0.81
CA SER A 231 4.67 25.34 -1.70
C SER A 231 3.40 25.56 -2.53
N LEU A 232 2.84 24.50 -3.12
CA LEU A 232 1.61 24.56 -3.92
C LEU A 232 0.41 25.00 -3.09
N LEU A 233 0.23 24.41 -1.91
CA LEU A 233 -0.88 24.75 -1.01
C LEU A 233 -0.83 26.21 -0.55
N ASN A 234 0.37 26.78 -0.35
CA ASN A 234 0.52 28.21 -0.08
C ASN A 234 0.03 29.09 -1.25
N VAL A 235 0.27 28.68 -2.50
CA VAL A 235 -0.25 29.40 -3.67
C VAL A 235 -1.78 29.29 -3.74
N LEU A 236 -2.34 28.11 -3.48
CA LEU A 236 -3.79 27.91 -3.43
C LEU A 236 -4.46 28.74 -2.32
N ALA A 237 -3.85 28.80 -1.14
CA ALA A 237 -4.32 29.61 -0.02
C ALA A 237 -4.31 31.12 -0.35
N LYS A 238 -3.26 31.63 -1.02
CA LYS A 238 -3.19 33.03 -1.50
C LYS A 238 -4.31 33.36 -2.50
N ASN A 239 -4.72 32.38 -3.30
CA ASN A 239 -5.80 32.50 -4.27
C ASN A 239 -7.19 32.21 -3.69
N ASN A 240 -7.29 32.00 -2.37
CA ASN A 240 -8.53 31.62 -1.68
C ASN A 240 -9.21 30.38 -2.27
N PHE A 241 -8.43 29.46 -2.84
CA PHE A 241 -8.95 28.19 -3.32
C PHE A 241 -9.26 27.25 -2.13
N MET A 242 -10.21 26.35 -2.31
CA MET A 242 -10.70 25.41 -1.30
C MET A 242 -9.72 24.23 -1.09
N ALA A 243 -8.53 24.54 -0.56
CA ALA A 243 -7.48 23.58 -0.23
C ALA A 243 -6.95 23.81 1.20
N PRO A 244 -6.25 22.83 1.80
CA PRO A 244 -5.63 22.99 3.11
C PRO A 244 -4.69 24.19 3.16
N LYS A 245 -4.70 24.88 4.30
CA LYS A 245 -3.87 26.06 4.53
C LYS A 245 -2.69 25.65 5.40
N PRO A 246 -1.51 25.42 4.80
CA PRO A 246 -0.33 25.11 5.57
C PRO A 246 0.11 26.34 6.37
N ILE A 247 0.66 26.10 7.56
CA ILE A 247 1.07 27.15 8.49
C ILE A 247 2.60 27.19 8.53
N ASP A 248 3.24 26.07 8.90
CA ASP A 248 4.70 25.98 9.03
C ASP A 248 5.23 24.72 8.34
N PHE A 249 6.44 24.80 7.79
CA PHE A 249 7.16 23.66 7.21
C PHE A 249 8.46 23.41 7.98
N CYS A 250 8.67 22.16 8.35
CA CYS A 250 9.91 21.67 8.93
C CYS A 250 10.56 20.68 7.95
N GLU A 251 11.69 21.09 7.36
CA GLU A 251 12.46 20.22 6.47
C GLU A 251 13.16 19.11 7.26
N CYS A 252 13.81 19.47 8.36
CA CYS A 252 14.47 18.55 9.28
C CYS A 252 14.25 19.01 10.73
N TRP A 253 13.82 18.09 11.59
CA TRP A 253 13.77 18.28 13.04
C TRP A 253 14.64 17.24 13.74
N GLU A 254 15.23 17.59 14.88
CA GLU A 254 16.16 16.71 15.59
C GLU A 254 15.52 15.34 15.90
N ASN A 255 16.19 14.27 15.48
CA ASN A 255 15.77 12.88 15.65
C ASN A 255 14.42 12.49 15.02
N VAL A 256 13.82 13.30 14.14
CA VAL A 256 12.59 12.95 13.42
C VAL A 256 12.92 12.38 12.03
N ASP A 257 12.31 11.25 11.70
CA ASP A 257 12.53 10.46 10.48
C ASP A 257 11.84 11.01 9.21
N GLY A 258 11.73 12.33 9.08
CA GLY A 258 11.21 12.97 7.89
C GLY A 258 10.75 14.41 8.07
N SER A 259 10.57 15.10 6.96
CA SER A 259 9.97 16.44 6.93
C SER A 259 8.48 16.39 7.24
N PHE A 260 7.95 17.49 7.76
CA PHE A 260 6.53 17.65 8.02
C PHE A 260 6.08 19.11 7.86
N TYR A 261 4.80 19.33 7.59
CA TYR A 261 4.17 20.64 7.75
C TYR A 261 2.92 20.54 8.62
N THR A 262 2.56 21.69 9.19
CA THR A 262 1.35 21.87 9.99
C THR A 262 0.28 22.61 9.19
N MET A 263 -0.99 22.35 9.45
CA MET A 263 -2.12 23.02 8.80
C MET A 263 -3.35 23.04 9.69
N ASP A 264 -4.26 23.97 9.43
CA ASP A 264 -5.55 24.04 10.12
C ASP A 264 -6.39 22.78 9.86
N ARG A 265 -7.11 22.30 10.89
CA ARG A 265 -8.10 21.24 10.72
C ARG A 265 -9.33 21.78 9.98
N ALA A 266 -9.63 21.19 8.83
CA ALA A 266 -10.89 21.42 8.14
C ALA A 266 -12.06 20.66 8.79
N LYS A 267 -13.27 21.22 8.70
CA LYS A 267 -14.50 20.57 9.17
C LYS A 267 -15.02 19.57 8.15
N GLY A 268 -15.80 18.59 8.61
CA GLY A 268 -16.50 17.62 7.77
C GLY A 268 -15.88 16.23 7.82
N CYS A 269 -16.45 15.33 7.03
CA CYS A 269 -15.99 13.96 6.85
C CYS A 269 -15.93 13.63 5.35
N THR A 270 -15.18 12.59 4.99
CA THR A 270 -15.12 12.13 3.61
C THR A 270 -16.46 11.49 3.23
N PRO A 271 -17.11 11.93 2.13
CA PRO A 271 -18.41 11.42 1.71
C PRO A 271 -18.36 10.01 1.08
N GLY A 272 -17.17 9.47 0.81
CA GLY A 272 -16.95 8.11 0.31
C GLY A 272 -15.55 7.60 0.64
N SER A 273 -15.24 6.36 0.28
CA SER A 273 -13.90 5.79 0.45
C SER A 273 -13.34 5.21 -0.85
N PHE A 274 -12.01 5.17 -0.95
CA PHE A 274 -11.33 4.60 -2.11
C PHE A 274 -11.61 3.09 -2.28
N LEU A 275 -11.79 2.35 -1.18
CA LEU A 275 -11.94 0.88 -1.18
C LEU A 275 -13.40 0.41 -1.29
N ALA A 276 -14.35 1.13 -0.69
CA ALA A 276 -15.77 0.76 -0.71
C ALA A 276 -16.58 1.52 -1.77
N GLY A 277 -15.95 2.47 -2.47
CA GLY A 277 -16.69 3.47 -3.24
C GLY A 277 -17.42 4.45 -2.32
N VAL A 278 -18.44 5.10 -2.85
CA VAL A 278 -19.33 5.93 -2.04
C VAL A 278 -20.17 5.02 -1.15
N GLU A 279 -20.04 5.14 0.17
CA GLU A 279 -20.95 4.47 1.11
C GLU A 279 -22.30 5.20 1.10
N GLY A 280 -23.09 5.01 0.03
CA GLY A 280 -24.43 5.56 -0.15
C GLY A 280 -24.63 6.35 -1.45
N ASP A 281 -25.88 6.64 -1.82
CA ASP A 281 -26.16 7.58 -2.91
C ASP A 281 -25.88 9.01 -2.42
N LEU A 282 -24.75 9.60 -2.83
CA LEU A 282 -24.50 11.02 -2.59
C LEU A 282 -25.50 11.85 -3.40
N PRO A 283 -25.95 13.00 -2.85
CA PRO A 283 -26.88 13.85 -3.58
C PRO A 283 -26.20 14.39 -4.84
N GLU A 284 -26.94 14.44 -5.93
CA GLU A 284 -26.47 15.01 -7.21
C GLU A 284 -25.82 16.40 -7.04
N SER A 285 -26.34 17.21 -6.12
CA SER A 285 -25.78 18.54 -5.82
C SER A 285 -24.31 18.50 -5.41
N LEU A 286 -23.84 17.44 -4.75
CA LEU A 286 -22.44 17.31 -4.34
C LEU A 286 -21.52 17.00 -5.52
N TYR A 287 -21.98 16.17 -6.47
CA TYR A 287 -21.26 15.91 -7.72
C TYR A 287 -21.19 17.15 -8.61
N LEU A 288 -22.25 17.97 -8.64
CA LEU A 288 -22.20 19.26 -9.33
C LEU A 288 -21.27 20.24 -8.61
N GLU A 289 -21.21 20.23 -7.28
CA GLU A 289 -20.25 21.04 -6.52
C GLU A 289 -18.79 20.61 -6.81
N LEU A 290 -18.52 19.31 -7.00
CA LEU A 290 -17.23 18.83 -7.51
C LEU A 290 -16.91 19.41 -8.89
N ALA A 291 -17.88 19.39 -9.82
CA ALA A 291 -17.69 19.99 -11.14
C ALA A 291 -17.38 21.49 -11.05
N GLU A 292 -18.10 22.22 -10.19
CA GLU A 292 -17.89 23.64 -9.94
C GLU A 292 -16.48 23.92 -9.43
N TRP A 293 -16.01 23.20 -8.41
CA TRP A 293 -14.68 23.43 -7.86
C TRP A 293 -13.55 23.00 -8.79
N LEU A 294 -13.76 21.94 -9.58
CA LEU A 294 -12.80 21.56 -10.63
C LEU A 294 -12.72 22.63 -11.73
N GLY A 295 -13.86 23.22 -12.11
CA GLY A 295 -13.92 24.35 -13.04
C GLY A 295 -13.12 25.54 -12.53
N LYS A 296 -13.32 25.90 -11.27
CA LYS A 296 -12.57 26.97 -10.59
C LYS A 296 -11.08 26.67 -10.54
N LEU A 297 -10.68 25.43 -10.22
CA LEU A 297 -9.28 25.02 -10.16
C LEU A 297 -8.59 25.22 -11.52
N HIS A 298 -9.19 24.67 -12.57
CA HIS A 298 -8.66 24.76 -13.95
C HIS A 298 -8.70 26.17 -14.51
N SER A 299 -9.42 27.11 -13.87
CA SER A 299 -9.49 28.52 -14.26
C SER A 299 -8.45 29.41 -13.58
N LEU A 300 -7.73 28.90 -12.57
CA LEU A 300 -6.68 29.68 -11.89
C LEU A 300 -5.57 30.05 -12.89
N PRO A 301 -5.21 31.34 -13.03
CA PRO A 301 -4.15 31.78 -13.94
C PRO A 301 -2.82 31.11 -13.63
N LEU A 302 -2.18 30.54 -14.66
CA LEU A 302 -0.89 29.85 -14.55
C LEU A 302 0.20 30.76 -13.94
N GLU A 303 0.12 32.05 -14.22
CA GLU A 303 1.07 33.07 -13.74
C GLU A 303 1.07 33.20 -12.21
N GLN A 304 -0.02 32.82 -11.51
CA GLN A 304 -0.07 32.79 -10.05
C GLN A 304 0.85 31.71 -9.45
N PHE A 305 1.20 30.70 -10.25
CA PHE A 305 2.06 29.58 -9.86
C PHE A 305 3.51 29.74 -10.32
N ALA A 306 3.89 30.89 -10.90
CA ALA A 306 5.21 31.09 -11.50
C ALA A 306 6.38 30.75 -10.55
N GLU A 307 6.37 31.29 -9.33
CA GLU A 307 7.42 31.02 -8.33
C GLU A 307 7.48 29.54 -7.94
N HIS A 308 6.33 28.87 -7.84
CA HIS A 308 6.26 27.45 -7.55
C HIS A 308 6.84 26.62 -8.70
N ILE A 309 6.42 26.90 -9.94
CA ILE A 309 6.87 26.20 -11.14
C ILE A 309 8.37 26.37 -11.34
N GLU A 310 8.91 27.58 -11.21
CA GLU A 310 10.34 27.85 -11.36
C GLU A 310 11.22 27.08 -10.37
N LYS A 311 10.69 26.82 -9.16
CA LYS A 311 11.43 26.15 -8.09
C LYS A 311 11.24 24.63 -8.08
N HIS A 312 10.05 24.14 -8.44
CA HIS A 312 9.64 22.76 -8.17
C HIS A 312 9.24 21.96 -9.42
N ASN A 313 9.07 22.61 -10.58
CA ASN A 313 8.73 21.98 -11.85
C ASN A 313 9.70 22.46 -12.96
N ASP A 314 9.38 22.16 -14.22
CA ASP A 314 10.11 22.70 -15.35
C ASP A 314 9.64 24.14 -15.66
N PRO A 315 10.52 25.17 -15.60
CA PRO A 315 10.13 26.56 -15.86
C PRO A 315 9.62 26.79 -17.29
N ARG A 316 9.94 25.91 -18.25
CA ARG A 316 9.43 25.99 -19.63
C ARG A 316 7.90 25.89 -19.69
N ILE A 317 7.26 25.27 -18.68
CA ILE A 317 5.79 25.16 -18.57
C ILE A 317 5.11 26.53 -18.64
N LEU A 318 5.71 27.59 -18.09
CA LEU A 318 5.10 28.93 -18.04
C LEU A 318 4.81 29.53 -19.43
N ASN A 319 5.62 29.14 -20.42
CA ASN A 319 5.53 29.61 -21.80
C ASN A 319 5.16 28.51 -22.79
N GLY A 320 4.92 27.30 -22.28
CA GLY A 320 4.62 26.11 -23.08
C GLY A 320 3.12 25.89 -23.26
N THR A 321 2.82 24.96 -24.16
CA THR A 321 1.49 24.38 -24.33
C THR A 321 1.28 23.20 -23.39
N VAL A 322 0.06 22.66 -23.34
CA VAL A 322 -0.22 21.38 -22.68
C VAL A 322 0.66 20.25 -23.22
N ALA A 323 0.89 20.20 -24.54
CA ALA A 323 1.75 19.18 -25.15
C ALA A 323 3.21 19.31 -24.67
N ASP A 324 3.72 20.55 -24.60
CA ASP A 324 5.04 20.85 -24.05
C ASP A 324 5.15 20.42 -22.58
N ALA A 325 4.16 20.77 -21.76
CA ALA A 325 4.12 20.40 -20.34
C ALA A 325 4.16 18.88 -20.14
N TYR A 326 3.39 18.11 -20.91
CA TYR A 326 3.48 16.65 -20.88
C TYR A 326 4.86 16.14 -21.28
N SER A 327 5.49 16.71 -22.31
CA SER A 327 6.85 16.32 -22.71
C SER A 327 7.85 16.56 -21.58
N TYR A 328 7.83 17.75 -20.96
CA TYR A 328 8.74 18.09 -19.88
C TYR A 328 8.51 17.24 -18.63
N ASN A 329 7.26 16.95 -18.29
CA ASN A 329 6.95 16.08 -17.16
C ASN A 329 7.39 14.64 -17.45
N LEU A 330 7.24 14.14 -18.68
CA LEU A 330 7.73 12.81 -19.07
C LEU A 330 9.26 12.71 -19.04
N GLU A 331 9.99 13.76 -19.46
CA GLU A 331 11.45 13.85 -19.28
C GLU A 331 11.83 13.75 -17.78
N ALA A 332 11.09 14.44 -16.91
CA ALA A 332 11.31 14.42 -15.47
C ALA A 332 11.00 13.04 -14.85
N TRP A 333 9.94 12.38 -15.33
CA TRP A 333 9.60 11.00 -14.94
C TRP A 333 10.65 9.99 -15.40
N GLU A 334 11.14 10.09 -16.64
CA GLU A 334 12.19 9.23 -17.17
C GLU A 334 13.48 9.35 -16.35
N LYS A 335 13.88 10.59 -16.01
CA LYS A 335 15.00 10.85 -15.11
C LYS A 335 14.77 10.21 -13.74
N TYR A 336 13.61 10.46 -13.13
CA TYR A 336 13.29 9.88 -11.82
C TYR A 336 13.35 8.35 -11.83
N ILE A 337 12.78 7.70 -12.85
CA ILE A 337 12.80 6.25 -13.01
C ILE A 337 14.24 5.74 -13.14
N SER A 338 15.13 6.47 -13.81
CA SER A 338 16.54 6.07 -13.94
C SER A 338 17.34 6.18 -12.64
N GLU A 339 16.95 7.08 -11.73
CA GLU A 339 17.67 7.37 -10.48
C GLU A 339 17.10 6.59 -9.28
N ALA A 340 15.79 6.35 -9.28
CA ALA A 340 15.07 5.87 -8.12
C ALA A 340 15.08 4.33 -8.06
N HIS A 341 15.33 3.74 -6.89
CA HIS A 341 15.25 2.28 -6.74
C HIS A 341 13.82 1.76 -6.93
N HIS A 342 13.62 0.85 -7.87
CA HIS A 342 12.34 0.21 -8.15
C HIS A 342 12.57 -1.20 -8.73
N LEU A 343 11.51 -1.96 -8.94
CA LEU A 343 11.56 -3.28 -9.58
C LEU A 343 11.51 -3.15 -11.10
N ASP A 344 12.19 -4.05 -11.81
CA ASP A 344 12.10 -4.15 -13.26
C ASP A 344 10.64 -4.37 -13.71
N SER A 345 10.25 -3.62 -14.74
CA SER A 345 8.88 -3.63 -15.25
C SER A 345 8.83 -3.31 -16.74
N PRO A 346 8.67 -4.33 -17.61
CA PRO A 346 8.40 -4.12 -19.03
C PRO A 346 7.19 -3.22 -19.28
N TYR A 347 6.22 -3.25 -18.37
CA TYR A 347 5.02 -2.42 -18.43
C TYR A 347 5.31 -0.92 -18.27
N ILE A 348 6.17 -0.54 -17.31
CA ILE A 348 6.55 0.87 -17.11
C ILE A 348 7.36 1.38 -18.31
N ILE A 349 8.27 0.55 -18.85
CA ILE A 349 9.03 0.86 -20.07
C ILE A 349 8.08 1.09 -21.25
N TRP A 350 7.11 0.19 -21.45
CA TRP A 350 6.10 0.33 -22.49
C TRP A 350 5.23 1.58 -22.28
N LEU A 351 4.78 1.86 -21.06
CA LEU A 351 3.97 3.04 -20.74
C LEU A 351 4.69 4.33 -21.08
N LEU A 352 5.93 4.50 -20.62
CA LEU A 352 6.75 5.67 -20.94
C LEU A 352 6.89 5.85 -22.44
N HIS A 353 7.28 4.78 -23.15
CA HIS A 353 7.44 4.83 -24.60
C HIS A 353 6.13 5.21 -25.30
N TRP A 354 5.00 4.62 -24.88
CA TRP A 354 3.70 4.96 -25.45
C TRP A 354 3.35 6.43 -25.19
N LEU A 355 3.50 6.91 -23.95
CA LEU A 355 3.19 8.29 -23.58
C LEU A 355 4.02 9.30 -24.38
N GLN A 356 5.33 9.08 -24.50
CA GLN A 356 6.23 9.94 -25.28
C GLN A 356 5.85 10.04 -26.77
N ASN A 357 5.24 8.99 -27.33
CA ASN A 357 4.89 8.94 -28.76
C ASN A 357 3.42 9.28 -29.04
N ASN A 358 2.61 9.57 -28.02
CA ASN A 358 1.17 9.78 -28.17
C ASN A 358 0.68 11.04 -27.42
N ILE A 359 1.58 11.98 -27.11
CA ILE A 359 1.21 13.28 -26.51
C ILE A 359 0.19 13.97 -27.43
N PRO A 360 -1.01 14.32 -26.94
CA PRO A 360 -2.02 14.99 -27.74
C PRO A 360 -1.55 16.36 -28.20
N GLU A 361 -1.83 16.72 -29.45
CA GLU A 361 -1.64 18.08 -29.93
C GLU A 361 -2.56 19.03 -29.17
N SER A 362 -2.00 20.10 -28.60
CA SER A 362 -2.76 21.13 -27.93
C SER A 362 -1.97 22.43 -27.96
N ASN A 363 -2.64 23.52 -28.35
CA ASN A 363 -2.08 24.87 -28.29
C ASN A 363 -2.53 25.64 -27.04
N ASN A 364 -3.30 24.98 -26.17
CA ASN A 364 -3.79 25.58 -24.93
C ASN A 364 -2.64 25.66 -23.91
N LYS A 365 -2.68 26.68 -23.04
CA LYS A 365 -1.81 26.73 -21.87
C LYS A 365 -2.17 25.61 -20.88
N PRO A 366 -1.18 25.00 -20.20
CA PRO A 366 -1.45 24.05 -19.13
C PRO A 366 -2.17 24.73 -17.96
N VAL A 367 -2.92 23.94 -17.21
CA VAL A 367 -3.61 24.33 -15.98
C VAL A 367 -3.08 23.52 -14.81
N LEU A 368 -3.29 23.99 -13.59
CA LEU A 368 -3.09 23.15 -12.42
C LEU A 368 -4.13 22.04 -12.43
N VAL A 369 -3.68 20.79 -12.47
CA VAL A 369 -4.52 19.61 -12.23
C VAL A 369 -4.24 19.06 -10.83
N HIS A 370 -5.25 18.47 -10.21
CA HIS A 370 -5.15 17.83 -8.90
C HIS A 370 -4.48 16.44 -8.99
N GLY A 371 -4.76 15.68 -10.05
CA GLY A 371 -4.17 14.36 -10.35
C GLY A 371 -4.78 13.18 -9.57
N ASP A 372 -5.54 13.44 -8.51
CA ASP A 372 -6.34 12.44 -7.78
C ASP A 372 -7.70 13.03 -7.35
N TYR A 373 -8.38 13.72 -8.27
CA TYR A 373 -9.61 14.47 -7.98
C TYR A 373 -10.83 13.54 -7.92
N ASN A 374 -11.35 13.25 -6.72
CA ASN A 374 -12.55 12.44 -6.54
C ASN A 374 -13.18 12.62 -5.14
N VAL A 375 -14.34 12.00 -4.91
CA VAL A 375 -15.11 12.06 -3.65
C VAL A 375 -14.34 11.58 -2.41
N HIS A 376 -13.35 10.69 -2.57
CA HIS A 376 -12.52 10.23 -1.45
C HIS A 376 -11.49 11.26 -0.98
N ASN A 377 -11.22 12.29 -1.80
CA ASN A 377 -10.28 13.37 -1.53
C ASN A 377 -10.99 14.71 -1.27
N VAL A 378 -12.23 14.68 -0.80
CA VAL A 378 -12.93 15.87 -0.31
C VAL A 378 -13.50 15.63 1.08
N LEU A 379 -13.61 16.68 1.88
CA LEU A 379 -14.49 16.65 3.06
C LEU A 379 -15.79 17.39 2.73
N ALA A 380 -16.87 16.87 3.29
CA ALA A 380 -18.17 17.51 3.23
C ALA A 380 -18.76 17.67 4.64
N ASP A 381 -19.52 18.74 4.83
CA ASP A 381 -20.30 18.99 6.03
C ASP A 381 -21.69 19.51 5.61
N ASN A 382 -22.75 18.91 6.18
CA ASN A 382 -24.14 19.23 5.84
C ASN A 382 -24.43 19.25 4.32
N GLY A 383 -23.86 18.29 3.58
CA GLY A 383 -24.08 18.12 2.14
C GLY A 383 -23.37 19.14 1.25
N LYS A 384 -22.36 19.85 1.77
CA LYS A 384 -21.51 20.76 1.01
C LYS A 384 -20.03 20.44 1.17
N ILE A 385 -19.27 20.62 0.10
CA ILE A 385 -17.81 20.46 0.13
C ILE A 385 -17.21 21.58 0.99
N THR A 386 -16.36 21.18 1.94
CA THR A 386 -15.65 22.11 2.83
C THR A 386 -14.19 22.26 2.44
N ILE A 387 -13.56 21.20 1.91
CA ILE A 387 -12.16 21.22 1.49
C ILE A 387 -11.83 20.11 0.48
N ILE A 388 -10.91 20.39 -0.45
CA ILE A 388 -10.30 19.41 -1.35
C ILE A 388 -8.92 19.03 -0.81
N LEU A 389 -8.71 17.74 -0.53
CA LEU A 389 -7.55 17.16 0.14
C LEU A 389 -6.60 16.48 -0.86
N ASP A 390 -5.40 16.17 -0.36
CA ASP A 390 -4.40 15.31 -1.02
C ASP A 390 -3.87 15.82 -2.38
N TRP A 391 -3.07 16.89 -2.30
CA TRP A 391 -2.49 17.56 -3.46
C TRP A 391 -1.18 16.93 -3.93
N GLU A 392 -0.88 15.70 -3.52
CA GLU A 392 0.41 15.08 -3.83
C GLU A 392 0.55 14.64 -5.29
N CYS A 393 -0.57 14.56 -5.99
CA CYS A 393 -0.65 14.16 -7.39
C CYS A 393 -0.70 15.36 -8.32
N ALA A 394 -0.71 16.57 -7.76
CA ALA A 394 -0.92 17.78 -8.51
C ALA A 394 0.25 18.08 -9.44
N ASP A 395 -0.07 18.58 -10.62
CA ASP A 395 0.88 18.89 -11.67
C ASP A 395 0.31 19.95 -12.62
N PHE A 396 1.09 20.40 -13.60
CA PHE A 396 0.64 21.32 -14.64
C PHE A 396 0.47 20.55 -15.96
N ALA A 397 -0.78 20.38 -16.38
CA ALA A 397 -1.15 19.51 -17.50
C ALA A 397 -2.43 20.00 -18.21
N GLY A 398 -3.01 19.16 -19.07
CA GLY A 398 -4.34 19.39 -19.63
C GLY A 398 -5.44 19.06 -18.60
N PRO A 399 -6.53 19.86 -18.54
CA PRO A 399 -7.67 19.60 -17.63
C PRO A 399 -8.32 18.23 -17.86
N GLU A 400 -8.13 17.64 -19.05
CA GLU A 400 -8.61 16.31 -19.41
C GLU A 400 -8.07 15.22 -18.51
N GLN A 401 -6.93 15.41 -17.85
CA GLN A 401 -6.37 14.43 -16.92
C GLN A 401 -7.30 14.23 -15.70
N ASP A 402 -7.71 15.31 -15.03
CA ASP A 402 -8.63 15.21 -13.89
C ASP A 402 -10.03 14.76 -14.34
N LEU A 403 -10.50 15.27 -15.48
CA LEU A 403 -11.79 14.84 -16.04
C LEU A 403 -11.80 13.35 -16.37
N ALA A 404 -10.72 12.82 -16.94
CA ALA A 404 -10.60 11.40 -17.26
C ALA A 404 -10.53 10.55 -16.01
N TYR A 405 -9.88 11.04 -14.96
CA TYR A 405 -9.77 10.34 -13.68
C TYR A 405 -11.12 10.25 -12.96
N ILE A 406 -11.89 11.34 -12.94
CA ILE A 406 -13.16 11.37 -12.20
C ILE A 406 -14.34 10.76 -13.00
N LYS A 407 -14.31 10.81 -14.34
CA LYS A 407 -15.42 10.36 -15.21
C LYS A 407 -16.03 9.00 -14.85
N PRO A 408 -15.25 7.92 -14.61
CA PRO A 408 -15.84 6.62 -14.24
C PRO A 408 -16.64 6.66 -12.93
N ASN A 409 -16.26 7.52 -11.97
CA ASN A 409 -17.03 7.69 -10.75
C ASN A 409 -18.32 8.48 -11.02
N ILE A 410 -18.24 9.54 -11.82
CA ILE A 410 -19.40 10.39 -12.15
C ILE A 410 -20.46 9.61 -12.93
N GLU A 411 -20.07 8.89 -13.99
CA GLU A 411 -20.99 8.15 -14.87
C GLU A 411 -21.80 7.06 -14.14
N ASN A 412 -21.30 6.57 -13.00
CA ASN A 412 -22.02 5.62 -12.17
C ASN A 412 -23.15 6.26 -11.33
N HIS A 413 -23.17 7.58 -11.17
CA HIS A 413 -24.09 8.28 -10.25
C HIS A 413 -24.91 9.39 -10.91
N ILE A 414 -24.35 10.14 -11.86
CA ILE A 414 -25.05 11.21 -12.58
C ILE A 414 -24.67 11.25 -14.06
N ASP A 415 -25.44 11.98 -14.86
CA ASP A 415 -25.16 12.20 -16.28
C ASP A 415 -23.86 13.01 -16.46
N TRP A 416 -22.90 12.44 -17.21
CA TRP A 416 -21.62 13.07 -17.51
C TRP A 416 -21.78 14.41 -18.23
N ASP A 417 -22.73 14.54 -19.15
CA ASP A 417 -22.95 15.77 -19.89
C ASP A 417 -23.42 16.90 -18.97
N LYS A 418 -24.18 16.55 -17.93
CA LYS A 418 -24.61 17.49 -16.89
C LYS A 418 -23.44 17.94 -16.02
N PHE A 419 -22.55 17.01 -15.64
CA PHE A 419 -21.31 17.33 -14.91
C PHE A 419 -20.41 18.26 -15.73
N ILE A 420 -20.13 17.93 -17.00
CA ILE A 420 -19.29 18.74 -17.88
C ILE A 420 -19.88 20.12 -18.13
N SER A 421 -21.19 20.21 -18.38
CA SER A 421 -21.87 21.50 -18.56
C SER A 421 -21.72 22.39 -17.31
N HIS A 422 -21.79 21.80 -16.11
CA HIS A 422 -21.62 22.53 -14.86
C HIS A 422 -20.16 22.95 -14.63
N TYR A 423 -19.20 22.07 -14.92
CA TYR A 423 -17.76 22.36 -14.92
C TYR A 423 -17.43 23.55 -15.83
N GLN A 424 -17.95 23.53 -17.06
CA GLN A 424 -17.78 24.60 -18.05
C GLN A 424 -18.39 25.93 -17.62
N ALA A 425 -19.56 25.90 -16.98
CA ALA A 425 -20.23 27.10 -16.46
C ALA A 425 -19.44 27.80 -15.34
N HIS A 426 -18.51 27.10 -14.69
CA HIS A 426 -17.73 27.59 -13.54
C HIS A 426 -16.24 27.78 -13.84
N GLY A 427 -15.89 28.05 -15.10
CA GLY A 427 -14.53 28.39 -15.52
C GLY A 427 -13.77 27.24 -16.19
N GLY A 428 -14.39 26.07 -16.31
CA GLY A 428 -13.84 24.95 -17.04
C GLY A 428 -13.64 25.21 -18.54
N LYS A 429 -12.71 24.46 -19.15
CA LYS A 429 -12.44 24.53 -20.60
C LYS A 429 -13.64 24.02 -21.40
N GLN A 430 -13.91 24.69 -22.52
CA GLN A 430 -15.06 24.40 -23.37
C GLN A 430 -14.75 23.28 -24.37
N ASP A 431 -13.50 23.20 -24.80
CA ASP A 431 -12.95 22.28 -25.80
C ASP A 431 -12.28 21.07 -25.12
N ILE A 432 -13.08 20.20 -24.52
CA ILE A 432 -12.58 18.96 -23.91
C ILE A 432 -12.34 17.91 -25.00
N CYS A 433 -11.09 17.42 -25.10
CA CYS A 433 -10.70 16.43 -26.10
C CYS A 433 -10.75 15.01 -25.54
N GLU A 434 -11.63 14.15 -26.05
CA GLU A 434 -11.73 12.75 -25.61
C GLU A 434 -10.41 11.98 -25.82
N GLN A 435 -9.64 12.29 -26.87
CA GLN A 435 -8.33 11.68 -27.09
C GLN A 435 -7.32 12.10 -26.01
N ALA A 436 -7.37 13.36 -25.57
CA ALA A 436 -6.56 13.83 -24.45
C ALA A 436 -7.00 13.21 -23.12
N MET A 437 -8.30 12.94 -22.94
CA MET A 437 -8.79 12.19 -21.78
C MET A 437 -8.22 10.76 -21.74
N LYS A 438 -8.26 10.03 -22.86
CA LYS A 438 -7.65 8.69 -22.96
C LYS A 438 -6.15 8.72 -22.64
N PHE A 439 -5.44 9.72 -23.17
CA PHE A 439 -4.03 9.94 -22.83
C PHE A 439 -3.85 10.19 -21.33
N GLY A 440 -4.70 11.03 -20.72
CA GLY A 440 -4.73 11.32 -19.29
C GLY A 440 -4.90 10.08 -18.41
N VAL A 441 -5.72 9.11 -18.83
CA VAL A 441 -5.84 7.80 -18.13
C VAL A 441 -4.52 7.05 -18.14
N VAL A 442 -3.87 6.96 -19.31
CA VAL A 442 -2.58 6.27 -19.46
C VAL A 442 -1.48 7.00 -18.68
N TYR A 443 -1.49 8.33 -18.68
CA TYR A 443 -0.55 9.17 -17.95
C TYR A 443 -0.70 8.97 -16.43
N THR A 444 -1.94 8.99 -15.92
CA THR A 444 -2.22 8.72 -14.50
C THR A 444 -1.72 7.33 -14.09
N ALA A 445 -1.87 6.33 -14.97
CA ALA A 445 -1.39 4.99 -14.71
C ALA A 445 0.15 4.90 -14.59
N LEU A 446 0.93 5.76 -15.26
CA LEU A 446 2.39 5.80 -15.07
C LEU A 446 2.73 6.04 -13.61
N ARG A 447 2.16 7.09 -13.00
CA ARG A 447 2.40 7.47 -11.62
C ARG A 447 1.98 6.37 -10.65
N THR A 448 0.75 5.87 -10.78
CA THR A 448 0.20 4.86 -9.88
C THR A 448 0.95 3.53 -9.98
N ASN A 449 1.34 3.10 -11.17
CA ASN A 449 2.11 1.87 -11.34
C ASN A 449 3.55 2.01 -10.85
N LEU A 450 4.18 3.18 -11.00
CA LEU A 450 5.52 3.42 -10.47
C LEU A 450 5.51 3.46 -8.94
N ALA A 451 4.54 4.17 -8.36
CA ALA A 451 4.34 4.24 -6.91
C ALA A 451 4.08 2.83 -6.33
N GLY A 452 3.20 2.06 -6.98
CA GLY A 452 2.97 0.66 -6.62
C GLY A 452 4.22 -0.22 -6.75
N ASN A 453 4.95 -0.10 -7.85
CA ASN A 453 6.18 -0.86 -8.08
C ASN A 453 7.25 -0.56 -7.02
N ARG A 454 7.42 0.71 -6.64
CA ARG A 454 8.31 1.13 -5.54
C ARG A 454 7.80 0.68 -4.18
N GLY A 455 6.49 0.72 -3.94
CA GLY A 455 5.87 0.13 -2.74
C GLY A 455 6.21 -1.35 -2.58
N THR A 456 6.07 -2.13 -3.66
CA THR A 456 6.47 -3.54 -3.70
C THR A 456 7.97 -3.72 -3.49
N TYR A 457 8.82 -2.87 -4.08
CA TYR A 457 10.27 -2.88 -3.82
C TYR A 457 10.59 -2.64 -2.34
N ASN A 458 10.00 -1.62 -1.73
CA ASN A 458 10.19 -1.28 -0.33
C ASN A 458 9.73 -2.42 0.58
N LEU A 459 8.61 -3.05 0.23
CA LEU A 459 8.13 -4.23 0.93
C LEU A 459 9.11 -5.39 0.79
N GLN A 460 9.59 -5.75 -0.40
CA GLN A 460 10.51 -6.89 -0.61
C GLN A 460 11.88 -6.70 0.05
N THR A 461 12.37 -5.45 0.11
CA THR A 461 13.66 -5.13 0.71
C THR A 461 13.60 -4.92 2.23
N GLY A 462 12.40 -4.89 2.83
CA GLY A 462 12.23 -4.66 4.26
C GLY A 462 12.36 -3.19 4.67
N ARG A 463 12.30 -2.26 3.70
CA ARG A 463 12.23 -0.82 3.96
C ARG A 463 10.86 -0.43 4.52
N ASN A 464 9.80 -1.08 4.06
CA ASN A 464 8.44 -0.86 4.54
C ASN A 464 7.82 -2.20 4.99
N GLN A 465 6.97 -2.15 6.01
CA GLN A 465 6.29 -3.30 6.61
C GLN A 465 4.80 -3.03 6.86
N ASP A 466 4.23 -2.07 6.15
CA ASP A 466 2.80 -1.79 6.21
C ASP A 466 2.03 -2.81 5.37
N LEU A 467 1.08 -3.50 6.02
CA LEU A 467 0.24 -4.53 5.42
C LEU A 467 -0.54 -4.02 4.21
N ARG A 468 -0.89 -2.72 4.18
CA ARG A 468 -1.69 -2.14 3.11
C ARG A 468 -1.02 -2.30 1.75
N TYR A 469 0.32 -2.28 1.66
CA TYR A 469 1.02 -2.42 0.38
C TYR A 469 0.83 -3.78 -0.30
N ILE A 470 0.34 -4.81 0.41
CA ILE A 470 -0.11 -6.05 -0.22
C ILE A 470 -1.20 -5.77 -1.28
N MET A 471 -2.09 -4.81 -1.01
CA MET A 471 -3.19 -4.48 -1.91
C MET A 471 -2.73 -3.87 -3.23
N VAL A 472 -1.51 -3.31 -3.28
CA VAL A 472 -0.91 -2.89 -4.54
C VAL A 472 -0.85 -4.06 -5.50
N GLU A 473 -0.27 -5.19 -5.06
CA GLU A 473 -0.12 -6.38 -5.88
C GLU A 473 -1.45 -7.14 -6.04
N LEU A 474 -2.15 -7.41 -4.94
CA LEU A 474 -3.33 -8.29 -4.95
C LEU A 474 -4.63 -7.63 -5.39
N GLY A 475 -4.76 -6.30 -5.30
CA GLY A 475 -6.01 -5.58 -5.57
C GLY A 475 -5.92 -4.61 -6.74
N PHE A 476 -4.88 -3.77 -6.76
CA PHE A 476 -4.88 -2.57 -7.61
C PHE A 476 -4.19 -2.77 -8.96
N THR A 477 -3.08 -3.51 -8.98
CA THR A 477 -2.20 -3.61 -10.16
C THR A 477 -2.96 -4.10 -11.40
N GLN A 478 -3.82 -5.12 -11.28
CA GLN A 478 -4.58 -5.64 -12.42
C GLN A 478 -5.46 -4.55 -13.07
N SER A 479 -6.22 -3.81 -12.25
CA SER A 479 -7.16 -2.80 -12.72
C SER A 479 -6.43 -1.62 -13.38
N PHE A 480 -5.39 -1.09 -12.72
CA PHE A 480 -4.62 0.04 -13.26
C PHE A 480 -3.85 -0.32 -14.52
N MET A 481 -3.25 -1.51 -14.59
CA MET A 481 -2.56 -1.95 -15.79
C MET A 481 -3.54 -2.19 -16.95
N GLY A 482 -4.66 -2.88 -16.69
CA GLY A 482 -5.67 -3.16 -17.69
C GLY A 482 -6.28 -1.90 -18.30
N SER A 483 -6.73 -0.97 -17.44
CA SER A 483 -7.35 0.28 -17.87
C SER A 483 -6.46 1.10 -18.80
N ALA A 484 -5.17 1.26 -18.45
CA ALA A 484 -4.24 1.99 -19.31
C ALA A 484 -3.93 1.26 -20.62
N MET A 485 -3.84 -0.08 -20.63
CA MET A 485 -3.67 -0.82 -21.88
C MET A 485 -4.87 -0.67 -22.82
N ASP A 486 -6.09 -0.69 -22.28
CA ASP A 486 -7.30 -0.57 -23.10
C ASP A 486 -7.47 0.84 -23.65
N ASN A 487 -7.19 1.87 -22.83
CA ASN A 487 -7.16 3.26 -23.30
C ASN A 487 -6.08 3.47 -24.37
N ALA A 488 -4.86 2.97 -24.15
CA ALA A 488 -3.76 3.07 -25.11
C ALA A 488 -4.05 2.40 -26.46
N LYS A 489 -4.77 1.27 -26.46
CA LYS A 489 -5.20 0.59 -27.70
C LYS A 489 -6.29 1.38 -28.42
N SER A 490 -7.30 1.85 -27.68
CA SER A 490 -8.43 2.60 -28.26
C SER A 490 -8.00 3.95 -28.83
N ALA A 491 -6.98 4.58 -28.25
CA ALA A 491 -6.40 5.84 -28.70
C ALA A 491 -5.70 5.72 -30.08
N ARG A 492 -5.30 4.52 -30.52
CA ARG A 492 -4.70 4.29 -31.85
C ARG A 492 -5.73 4.06 -32.96
N GLN A 493 -6.99 3.82 -32.60
CA GLN A 493 -8.06 3.45 -33.53
C GLN A 493 -8.95 4.63 -33.94
N SER A 494 -8.87 5.74 -33.21
CA SER A 494 -9.48 7.04 -33.49
C SER A 494 -8.46 7.98 -34.12
#